data_AF-A0AA35TDC5-F1
#
_entry.id   AF-A0AA35TDC5-F1
#
_cell.length_a   1.000
_cell.length_b   1.000
_cell.length_c   1.000
_cell.angle_alpha   90.00
_cell.angle_beta   90.00
_cell.angle_gamma   90.00
#
_symmetry.space_group_name_H-M   'P 1'
#
loop_
_entity.id
_entity.type
_entity.pdbx_description
1 polymer ?
#
loop_
_entity_poly.entity_id
_entity_poly.type
_entity_poly.pdbx_seq_one_letter_code
_entity_poly.pdbx_strand_id
1 'polypeptide(L)'
;MYGAARQRRTQPAFAQLLERWLETVMTSFHDRVLPLNEAAAKRWGLLHAELGYTNSDLQIAATALNHDLTVVTRNVRDFISTESGC
;
A
#
# COMPACT_ATOMS: atom_id res chain seq x y z
N MET A 1 -8.80 -6.83 6.25
CA MET A 1 -10.18 -7.40 6.19
C MET A 1 -11.32 -6.37 6.30
N TYR A 2 -11.07 -5.05 6.28
CA TYR A 2 -12.14 -4.05 6.50
C TYR A 2 -13.32 -4.15 5.49
N GLY A 3 -13.03 -4.33 4.19
CA GLY A 3 -14.06 -4.43 3.15
C GLY A 3 -15.03 -5.61 3.33
N ALA A 4 -14.49 -6.80 3.60
CA ALA A 4 -15.29 -8.00 3.86
C ALA A 4 -16.06 -7.89 5.17
N ALA A 5 -15.41 -7.40 6.24
CA ALA A 5 -16.05 -7.16 7.52
C ALA A 5 -17.24 -6.19 7.39
N ARG A 6 -17.10 -5.13 6.58
CA ARG A 6 -18.19 -4.18 6.29
C ARG A 6 -19.37 -4.86 5.59
N GLN A 7 -19.10 -5.72 4.61
CA GLN A 7 -20.13 -6.40 3.83
C GLN A 7 -20.79 -7.56 4.58
N ARG A 8 -20.17 -8.09 5.62
CA ARG A 8 -20.69 -9.26 6.35
C ARG A 8 -22.10 -9.06 6.92
N ARG A 9 -22.47 -7.80 7.26
CA ARG A 9 -23.80 -7.46 7.80
C ARG A 9 -24.89 -7.34 6.72
N THR A 10 -24.50 -6.96 5.50
CA THR A 10 -25.44 -6.64 4.41
C THR A 10 -25.48 -7.70 3.33
N GLN A 11 -24.34 -8.31 3.00
CA GLN A 11 -24.17 -9.29 1.93
C GLN A 11 -23.17 -10.38 2.35
N PRO A 12 -23.57 -11.35 3.19
CA PRO A 12 -22.66 -12.36 3.76
C PRO A 12 -21.96 -13.22 2.69
N ALA A 13 -22.68 -13.62 1.64
CA ALA A 13 -22.12 -14.42 0.55
C ALA A 13 -21.02 -13.65 -0.21
N PHE A 14 -21.22 -12.35 -0.45
CA PHE A 14 -20.22 -11.50 -1.09
C PHE A 14 -19.02 -11.26 -0.18
N ALA A 15 -19.24 -11.05 1.12
CA ALA A 15 -18.15 -10.93 2.09
C ALA A 15 -17.24 -12.18 2.09
N GLN A 16 -17.84 -13.37 2.02
CA GLN A 16 -17.09 -14.63 1.99
C GLN A 16 -16.33 -14.81 0.66
N LEU A 17 -16.91 -14.37 -0.47
CA LEU A 17 -16.21 -14.34 -1.75
C LEU A 17 -14.99 -13.42 -1.69
N LEU A 18 -15.15 -12.24 -1.08
CA LEU A 18 -14.06 -11.26 -0.93
C LEU A 18 -12.94 -11.77 -0.02
N GLU A 19 -13.28 -12.52 1.03
CA GLU A 19 -12.30 -13.18 1.92
C GLU A 19 -11.48 -14.23 1.17
N ARG A 20 -12.13 -15.15 0.45
CA ARG A 20 -11.44 -16.18 -0.35
C ARG A 20 -10.55 -15.58 -1.43
N TRP A 21 -11.04 -14.53 -2.10
CA TRP A 21 -10.26 -13.82 -3.09
C TRP A 21 -9.01 -13.19 -2.46
N LEU A 22 -9.15 -12.54 -1.31
CA LEU A 22 -8.03 -11.93 -0.61
C LEU A 22 -6.99 -12.97 -0.16
N GLU A 23 -7.43 -14.11 0.38
CA GLU A 23 -6.54 -15.23 0.72
C GLU A 23 -5.74 -15.69 -0.50
N THR A 24 -6.39 -15.86 -1.64
CA THR A 24 -5.73 -16.25 -2.90
C THR A 24 -4.65 -15.24 -3.30
N VAL A 25 -4.93 -13.94 -3.19
CA VAL A 25 -3.95 -12.89 -3.47
C VAL A 25 -2.78 -12.96 -2.48
N MET A 26 -3.07 -13.05 -1.18
CA MET A 26 -2.03 -13.12 -0.14
C MET A 26 -1.11 -14.32 -0.34
N THR A 27 -1.65 -15.50 -0.66
CA THR A 27 -0.86 -16.70 -0.96
C THR A 27 -0.02 -16.52 -2.22
N SER A 28 -0.60 -15.97 -3.29
CA SER A 28 0.09 -15.79 -4.58
C SER A 28 1.29 -14.86 -4.50
N PHE A 29 1.30 -13.93 -3.55
CA PHE A 29 2.34 -12.91 -3.38
C PHE A 29 3.13 -13.04 -2.08
N HIS A 30 2.98 -14.13 -1.31
CA HIS A 30 3.52 -14.21 0.05
C HIS A 30 5.03 -13.88 0.16
N ASP A 31 5.85 -14.39 -0.74
CA ASP A 31 7.31 -14.12 -0.80
C ASP A 31 7.68 -12.72 -1.33
N ARG A 32 6.70 -11.97 -1.83
CA ARG A 32 6.87 -10.65 -2.44
C ARG A 32 6.16 -9.54 -1.66
N VAL A 33 5.71 -9.82 -0.43
CA VAL A 33 5.17 -8.79 0.47
C VAL A 33 6.34 -8.06 1.13
N LEU A 34 6.57 -6.82 0.70
CA LEU A 34 7.63 -5.99 1.27
C LEU A 34 7.20 -5.40 2.62
N PRO A 35 7.99 -5.57 3.68
CA PRO A 35 7.72 -4.90 4.95
C PRO A 35 8.03 -3.41 4.86
N LEU A 36 7.29 -2.59 5.60
CA LEU A 36 7.73 -1.23 5.93
C LEU A 36 8.86 -1.32 6.97
N ASN A 37 10.07 -1.61 6.49
CA ASN A 37 11.27 -1.75 7.33
C ASN A 37 11.81 -0.39 7.80
N GLU A 38 12.86 -0.41 8.63
CA GLU A 38 13.46 0.81 9.20
C GLU A 38 13.92 1.81 8.12
N ALA A 39 14.53 1.33 7.03
CA ALA A 39 15.01 2.20 5.95
C ALA A 39 13.85 2.88 5.21
N ALA A 40 12.81 2.12 4.87
CA ALA A 40 11.58 2.65 4.29
C ALA A 40 10.87 3.62 5.24
N ALA A 41 10.86 3.35 6.55
CA ALA A 41 10.27 4.24 7.56
C ALA A 41 11.03 5.56 7.69
N LYS A 42 12.38 5.55 7.64
CA LYS A 42 13.20 6.78 7.62
C LYS A 42 12.91 7.60 6.37
N ARG A 43 12.84 6.95 5.19
CA ARG A 43 12.52 7.62 3.93
C ARG A 43 11.11 8.21 3.93
N TRP A 44 10.14 7.49 4.50
CA TRP A 44 8.79 8.00 4.72
C TRP A 44 8.79 9.26 5.59
N GLY A 45 9.57 9.29 6.68
CA GLY A 45 9.70 10.47 7.53
C GLY A 45 10.24 11.71 6.80
N LEU A 46 11.24 11.54 5.93
CA LEU A 46 11.79 12.62 5.11
C LEU A 46 10.75 13.15 4.11
N LEU A 47 10.14 12.24 3.35
CA LEU A 47 9.08 12.61 2.40
C LEU A 47 7.91 13.30 3.09
N HIS A 48 7.58 12.87 4.32
CA HIS A 48 6.50 13.48 5.10
C HIS A 48 6.84 14.91 5.51
N ALA A 49 8.08 15.16 5.96
CA ALA A 49 8.55 16.49 6.30
C ALA A 49 8.56 17.45 5.10
N GLU A 50 8.90 16.94 3.91
CA GLU A 50 8.94 17.73 2.67
C GLU A 50 7.54 18.04 2.11
N LEU A 51 6.64 17.05 2.09
CA LEU A 51 5.35 17.16 1.38
C LEU A 51 4.20 17.60 2.28
N GLY A 52 4.34 17.50 3.61
CA GLY A 52 3.38 18.05 4.57
C GLY A 52 2.05 17.28 4.71
N TYR A 53 1.90 16.12 4.05
CA TYR A 53 0.72 15.25 4.21
C TYR A 53 1.07 13.81 4.57
N THR A 54 0.18 13.16 5.32
CA THR A 54 0.33 11.78 5.80
C THR A 54 -0.74 10.91 5.15
N ASN A 55 -0.36 10.00 4.26
CA ASN A 55 -1.23 8.92 3.80
C ASN A 55 -0.42 7.62 3.65
N SER A 56 -1.12 6.50 3.66
CA SER A 56 -0.59 5.17 3.33
C SER A 56 0.15 5.17 1.99
N ASP A 57 -0.28 6.01 1.04
CA ASP A 57 0.38 6.19 -0.26
C ASP A 57 1.84 6.63 -0.11
N LEU A 58 2.15 7.46 0.89
CA LEU A 58 3.52 7.91 1.13
C LEU A 58 4.40 6.78 1.69
N GLN A 59 3.81 5.85 2.45
CA GLN A 59 4.51 4.65 2.91
C GLN A 59 4.76 3.68 1.74
N ILE A 60 3.80 3.57 0.81
CA ILE A 60 3.95 2.78 -0.42
C ILE A 60 5.07 3.37 -1.28
N ALA A 61 5.09 4.69 -1.48
CA ALA A 61 6.14 5.39 -2.23
C ALA A 61 7.53 5.20 -1.58
N ALA A 62 7.63 5.40 -0.27
CA ALA A 62 8.88 5.21 0.46
C ALA A 62 9.42 3.77 0.36
N THR A 63 8.52 2.78 0.43
CA THR A 63 8.88 1.36 0.26
C THR A 63 9.36 1.10 -1.16
N ALA A 64 8.64 1.57 -2.18
CA ALA A 64 9.03 1.38 -3.57
C ALA A 64 10.40 2.00 -3.88
N LEU A 65 10.61 3.25 -3.46
CA LEU A 65 11.88 3.95 -3.64
C LEU A 65 13.04 3.27 -2.87
N ASN A 66 12.78 2.72 -1.68
CA ASN A 66 13.80 1.98 -0.92
C ASN A 66 14.26 0.68 -1.61
N HIS A 67 13.42 0.12 -2.49
CA HIS A 67 13.68 -1.13 -3.20
C HIS A 67 13.94 -0.93 -4.70
N ASP A 68 14.12 0.33 -5.15
CA ASP A 68 14.27 0.69 -6.57
C ASP A 68 13.14 0.14 -7.47
N LEU A 69 11.91 0.18 -6.96
CA LEU A 69 10.70 -0.30 -7.65
C LEU A 69 9.83 0.85 -8.17
N THR A 70 9.03 0.56 -9.19
CA THR A 70 8.01 1.48 -9.72
C THR A 70 6.64 1.19 -9.10
N VAL A 71 5.94 2.23 -8.65
CA VAL A 71 4.56 2.11 -8.16
C VAL A 71 3.60 2.01 -9.35
N VAL A 72 2.81 0.94 -9.40
CA VAL A 72 1.71 0.79 -10.36
C VAL A 72 0.41 1.20 -9.68
N THR A 73 -0.15 2.36 -10.05
CA THR A 73 -1.36 2.90 -9.44
C THR A 73 -2.27 3.56 -10.47
N ARG A 74 -3.59 3.55 -10.20
CA ARG A 74 -4.56 4.39 -10.91
C ARG A 74 -4.53 5.83 -10.39
N ASN A 75 -4.14 6.04 -9.14
CA ASN A 75 -4.14 7.35 -8.50
C ASN A 75 -2.76 8.01 -8.60
N VAL A 76 -2.33 8.28 -9.83
CA VAL A 76 -1.00 8.82 -10.11
C VAL A 76 -0.74 10.14 -9.37
N ARG A 77 -1.78 10.97 -9.21
CA ARG A 77 -1.69 12.32 -8.62
C ARG A 77 -1.00 12.34 -7.24
N ASP A 78 -1.19 11.29 -6.43
CA ASP A 78 -0.69 11.23 -5.05
C ASP A 78 0.79 10.83 -4.98
N PHE A 79 1.36 10.36 -6.10
CA PHE A 79 2.73 9.87 -6.22
C PHE A 79 3.65 10.81 -7.04
N ILE A 80 3.10 11.77 -7.79
CA ILE A 80 3.87 12.73 -8.60
C ILE A 80 4.94 13.45 -7.77
N SER A 81 4.58 13.87 -6.55
CA SER A 81 5.48 14.62 -5.67
C SER A 81 6.44 13.73 -4.87
N THR A 82 6.34 12.41 -5.00
CA THR A 82 7.20 11.45 -4.28
C THR A 82 8.43 11.03 -5.07
N GLU A 83 8.42 11.29 -6.38
CA GLU A 83 9.57 11.15 -7.26
C GLU A 83 10.52 12.35 -7.10
N SER A 84 11.03 12.56 -5.88
CA SER A 84 12.14 13.49 -5.68
C SER A 84 13.40 12.84 -6.26
N GLY A 85 13.61 13.06 -7.56
CA GLY A 85 14.88 12.78 -8.22
C GLY A 85 15.97 13.74 -7.73
N CYS A 86 17.12 13.16 -7.40
CA CYS A 86 18.47 13.75 -7.32
C CYS A 86 18.62 15.16 -6.69
#